data_AF-A0A6G9XLB3-F1
#
_entry.id   AF-A0A6G9XLB3-F1
#
_cell.length_a   1.000
_cell.length_b   1.000
_cell.length_c   1.000
_cell.angle_alpha   90.00
_cell.angle_beta   90.00
_cell.angle_gamma   90.00
#
_symmetry.space_group_name_H-M   'P 1'
#
loop_
_entity.id
_entity.type
_entity.pdbx_description
1 polymer ?
#
loop_
_entity_poly.entity_id
_entity_poly.type
_entity_poly.pdbx_seq_one_letter_code
_entity_poly.pdbx_strand_id
1 'polypeptide(L)'
;MTGWDEFTAGLAAQLAELPEGAIVKLTQSTSASEVAPYAQFLQLADKLWAELVGDKWLDPVAQAGDAGKQLIETAGWRQPDFEHSDNWWIELPWPIRTADYARLASMVVTGLRDALHVPQPTDLVYRAWNENTGNSPLELPLLGLSRAG
;
A
#
# COMPACT_ATOMS: atom_id res chain seq x y z
N MET A 1 16.06 -3.49 -12.82
CA MET A 1 14.87 -2.62 -12.65
C MET A 1 13.74 -3.54 -12.27
N THR A 2 13.05 -3.27 -11.17
CA THR A 2 11.98 -4.13 -10.65
C THR A 2 10.70 -3.93 -11.45
N GLY A 3 10.17 -5.01 -12.05
CA GLY A 3 8.87 -4.98 -12.72
C GLY A 3 7.69 -5.11 -11.74
N TRP A 4 6.47 -4.82 -12.20
CA TRP A 4 5.26 -4.94 -11.35
C TRP A 4 5.04 -6.36 -10.81
N ASP A 5 5.36 -7.41 -11.57
CA ASP A 5 5.23 -8.80 -11.12
C ASP A 5 6.23 -9.13 -9.99
N GLU A 6 7.49 -8.71 -10.16
CA GLU A 6 8.55 -8.87 -9.15
C GLU A 6 8.20 -8.09 -7.88
N PHE A 7 7.72 -6.85 -8.03
CA PHE A 7 7.24 -6.03 -6.92
C PHE A 7 6.05 -6.68 -6.20
N THR A 8 5.10 -7.26 -6.93
CA THR A 8 3.93 -7.93 -6.34
C THR A 8 4.36 -9.12 -5.48
N ALA A 9 5.24 -9.97 -6.01
CA ALA A 9 5.76 -11.12 -5.26
C ALA A 9 6.58 -10.67 -4.04
N GLY A 10 7.44 -9.67 -4.22
CA GLY A 10 8.25 -9.08 -3.15
C GLY A 10 7.41 -8.47 -2.03
N LEU A 11 6.36 -7.73 -2.38
CA LEU A 11 5.43 -7.15 -1.41
C LEU A 11 4.69 -8.23 -0.61
N ALA A 12 4.18 -9.26 -1.28
CA ALA A 12 3.50 -10.36 -0.58
C ALA A 12 4.41 -11.07 0.42
N ALA A 13 5.66 -11.37 0.02
CA ALA A 13 6.65 -11.98 0.90
C ALA A 13 7.04 -11.03 2.05
N GLN A 14 7.25 -9.75 1.76
CA GLN A 14 7.64 -8.77 2.77
C GLN A 14 6.55 -8.56 3.83
N LEU A 15 5.27 -8.50 3.43
CA LEU A 15 4.14 -8.35 4.35
C LEU A 15 4.01 -9.53 5.32
N ALA A 16 4.35 -10.73 4.87
CA ALA A 16 4.33 -11.94 5.71
C ALA A 16 5.44 -11.95 6.77
N GLU A 17 6.49 -11.16 6.61
CA GLU A 17 7.63 -11.06 7.52
C GLU A 17 7.53 -9.86 8.49
N LEU A 18 6.50 -9.04 8.38
CA LEU A 18 6.37 -7.85 9.22
C LEU A 18 6.21 -8.22 10.70
N PRO A 19 7.01 -7.64 11.61
CA PRO A 19 6.79 -7.80 13.04
C PRO A 19 5.55 -7.02 13.48
N GLU A 20 4.96 -7.43 14.61
CA GLU A 20 3.92 -6.65 15.28
C GLU A 20 4.40 -5.21 15.56
N GLY A 21 3.52 -4.23 15.29
CA GLY A 21 3.80 -2.80 15.42
C GLY A 21 4.51 -2.21 14.20
N ALA A 22 4.77 -2.99 13.15
CA ALA A 22 5.34 -2.46 11.91
C ALA A 22 4.33 -1.59 11.16
N ILE A 23 4.79 -0.43 10.73
CA ILE A 23 4.12 0.45 9.78
C ILE A 23 4.97 0.53 8.51
N VAL A 24 4.33 0.36 7.37
CA VAL A 24 4.94 0.49 6.04
C VAL A 24 4.12 1.45 5.22
N LYS A 25 4.74 2.46 4.63
CA LYS A 25 4.12 3.39 3.69
C LYS A 25 4.87 3.37 2.38
N LEU A 26 4.16 3.04 1.30
CA LEU A 26 4.62 3.11 -0.09
C LEU A 26 4.07 4.40 -0.68
N THR A 27 4.92 5.29 -1.17
CA THR A 27 4.49 6.59 -1.70
C THR A 27 5.17 6.86 -3.03
N GLN A 28 4.44 7.43 -3.99
CA GLN A 28 5.05 7.90 -5.23
C GLN A 28 6.03 9.04 -4.93
N SER A 29 7.28 8.87 -5.35
CA SER A 29 8.40 9.78 -5.08
C SER A 29 8.30 11.12 -5.82
N THR A 30 7.69 11.10 -7.01
CA THR A 30 7.56 12.24 -7.91
C THR A 30 6.10 12.65 -8.04
N SER A 31 5.52 13.14 -6.95
CA SER A 31 4.21 13.80 -7.00
C SER A 31 4.39 15.30 -7.17
N ALA A 32 3.67 15.90 -8.12
CA ALA A 32 3.54 17.35 -8.24
C ALA A 32 2.54 17.95 -7.21
N SER A 33 1.82 17.08 -6.50
CA SER A 33 0.76 17.38 -5.55
C SER A 33 1.23 17.23 -4.11
N GLU A 34 0.58 17.94 -3.18
CA GLU A 34 0.85 17.84 -1.74
C GLU A 34 0.68 16.41 -1.20
N VAL A 35 -0.32 15.69 -1.73
CA VAL A 35 -0.54 14.26 -1.45
C VAL A 35 -0.23 13.45 -2.70
N ALA A 36 0.70 12.51 -2.57
CA ALA A 36 1.04 11.55 -3.60
C ALA A 36 0.16 10.29 -3.50
N PRO A 37 -0.05 9.54 -4.59
CA PRO A 37 -0.53 8.16 -4.53
C PRO A 37 0.27 7.34 -3.51
N TYR A 38 -0.43 6.67 -2.60
CA TYR A 38 0.20 5.84 -1.57
C TYR A 38 -0.64 4.63 -1.18
N ALA A 39 0.04 3.59 -0.69
CA ALA A 39 -0.53 2.50 0.07
C ALA A 39 0.18 2.39 1.43
N GLN A 40 -0.57 2.06 2.48
CA GLN A 40 -0.04 1.95 3.84
C GLN A 40 -0.48 0.63 4.48
N PHE A 41 0.36 0.11 5.36
CA PHE A 41 0.12 -1.12 6.10
C PHE A 41 0.47 -0.92 7.57
N LEU A 42 -0.36 -1.48 8.46
CA LEU A 42 -0.14 -1.55 9.89
C LEU A 42 -0.33 -3.00 10.35
N GLN A 43 0.77 -3.59 10.82
CA GLN A 43 0.78 -4.94 11.36
C GLN A 43 0.47 -4.90 12.86
N LEU A 44 -0.70 -5.41 13.25
CA LEU A 44 -1.14 -5.54 14.63
C LEU A 44 -1.03 -7.01 15.10
N ALA A 45 -1.23 -7.22 16.39
CA ALA A 45 -1.21 -8.55 17.01
C ALA A 45 -2.29 -9.48 16.45
N ASP A 46 -3.44 -8.93 16.05
CA ASP A 46 -4.66 -9.66 15.68
C ASP A 46 -5.11 -9.45 14.23
N LYS A 47 -4.48 -8.52 13.50
CA LYS A 47 -4.71 -8.30 12.06
C LYS A 47 -3.56 -7.59 11.34
N LEU A 48 -3.61 -7.61 10.02
CA LEU A 48 -2.94 -6.65 9.15
C LEU A 48 -4.00 -5.70 8.58
N TRP A 49 -3.83 -4.40 8.83
CA TRP A 49 -4.66 -3.36 8.22
C TRP A 49 -3.89 -2.75 7.05
N ALA A 50 -4.54 -2.63 5.90
CA ALA A 50 -4.01 -1.92 4.74
C ALA A 50 -4.95 -0.79 4.30
N GLU A 51 -4.35 0.29 3.81
CA GLU A 51 -5.02 1.44 3.23
C GLU A 51 -4.45 1.79 1.86
N LEU A 52 -5.29 2.34 1.00
CA LEU A 52 -4.92 2.96 -0.26
C LEU A 52 -5.58 4.34 -0.30
N VAL A 53 -4.83 5.36 -0.71
CA VAL A 53 -5.31 6.74 -0.71
C VAL A 53 -6.64 6.90 -1.44
N GLY A 54 -7.58 7.64 -0.85
CA GLY A 54 -8.83 8.00 -1.52
C GLY A 54 -8.74 9.31 -2.30
N ASP A 55 -9.58 9.45 -3.33
CA ASP A 55 -9.65 10.63 -4.21
C ASP A 55 -9.82 11.95 -3.45
N LYS A 56 -10.43 11.94 -2.26
CA LYS A 56 -10.62 13.13 -1.43
C LYS A 56 -9.32 13.86 -1.12
N TRP A 57 -8.20 13.14 -1.05
CA TRP A 57 -6.89 13.67 -0.71
C TRP A 57 -6.05 14.05 -1.91
N LEU A 58 -6.42 13.57 -3.10
CA LEU A 58 -5.64 13.75 -4.31
C LEU A 58 -6.12 14.96 -5.09
N ASP A 59 -5.18 15.64 -5.73
CA ASP A 59 -5.53 16.64 -6.75
C ASP A 59 -6.34 15.98 -7.87
N PRO A 60 -7.29 16.69 -8.51
CA PRO A 60 -8.19 16.11 -9.51
C PRO A 60 -7.51 15.34 -10.66
N VAL A 61 -6.26 15.71 -10.99
CA VAL A 61 -5.47 15.04 -12.05
C VAL A 61 -4.90 13.69 -11.62
N ALA A 62 -4.72 13.47 -10.32
CA ALA A 62 -4.17 12.25 -9.73
C ALA A 62 -5.27 11.33 -9.15
N GLN A 63 -6.51 11.80 -9.10
CA GLN A 63 -7.67 11.01 -8.67
C GLN A 63 -7.90 9.80 -9.58
N ALA A 64 -8.35 8.69 -8.99
CA ALA A 64 -8.69 7.48 -9.72
C ALA A 64 -9.90 7.70 -10.67
N GLY A 65 -10.82 8.61 -10.28
CA GLY A 65 -12.07 8.84 -11.01
C GLY A 65 -12.97 7.60 -11.01
N ASP A 66 -14.15 7.67 -11.61
CA ASP A 66 -15.16 6.61 -11.46
C ASP A 66 -14.68 5.24 -11.97
N ALA A 67 -13.95 5.21 -13.09
CA ALA A 67 -13.39 3.98 -13.64
C ALA A 67 -12.31 3.37 -12.73
N GLY A 68 -11.40 4.19 -12.18
CA GLY A 68 -10.37 3.72 -11.27
C GLY A 68 -10.96 3.24 -9.93
N LYS A 69 -11.96 3.94 -9.39
CA LYS A 69 -12.69 3.50 -8.19
C LYS A 69 -13.33 2.13 -8.39
N GLN A 70 -13.93 1.89 -9.56
CA GLN A 70 -14.51 0.59 -9.89
C GLN A 70 -13.45 -0.53 -9.93
N LEU A 71 -12.23 -0.25 -10.42
CA LEU A 71 -11.12 -1.20 -10.39
C LEU A 71 -10.69 -1.51 -8.95
N ILE A 72 -10.55 -0.48 -8.11
CA ILE A 72 -10.16 -0.61 -6.69
C ILE A 72 -11.20 -1.46 -5.93
N GLU A 73 -12.49 -1.16 -6.10
CA GLU A 73 -13.58 -1.91 -5.48
C GLU A 73 -13.61 -3.37 -5.98
N THR A 74 -13.47 -3.59 -7.28
CA THR A 74 -13.46 -4.94 -7.87
C THR A 74 -12.27 -5.77 -7.40
N ALA A 75 -11.12 -5.15 -7.15
CA ALA A 75 -9.96 -5.83 -6.56
C ALA A 75 -10.24 -6.35 -5.13
N GLY A 76 -11.20 -5.74 -4.43
CA GLY A 76 -11.69 -6.17 -3.12
C GLY A 76 -11.42 -5.19 -1.98
N TRP A 77 -11.01 -3.96 -2.29
CA TRP A 77 -10.93 -2.89 -1.30
C TRP A 77 -12.32 -2.45 -0.85
N ARG A 78 -12.46 -2.05 0.41
CA ARG A 78 -13.68 -1.43 0.92
C ARG A 78 -13.68 0.06 0.57
N GLN A 79 -14.87 0.58 0.30
CA GLN A 79 -15.06 1.97 -0.10
C GLN A 79 -14.59 2.95 0.98
N PRO A 80 -14.14 4.15 0.58
CA PRO A 80 -13.81 5.22 1.50
C PRO A 80 -14.95 5.58 2.44
N ASP A 81 -14.63 5.74 3.72
CA ASP A 81 -15.55 6.22 4.74
C ASP A 81 -14.83 7.11 5.76
N PHE A 82 -15.60 7.80 6.61
CA PHE A 82 -15.04 8.73 7.58
C PHE A 82 -14.14 8.06 8.64
N GLU A 83 -14.43 6.83 9.04
CA GLU A 83 -13.66 6.11 10.05
C GLU A 83 -12.24 5.77 9.55
N HIS A 84 -12.11 5.59 8.24
CA HIS A 84 -10.85 5.30 7.56
C HIS A 84 -10.30 6.54 6.85
N SER A 85 -10.61 7.73 7.35
CA SER A 85 -10.12 9.01 6.82
C SER A 85 -10.37 9.17 5.32
N ASP A 86 -11.49 8.68 4.81
CA ASP A 86 -11.82 8.66 3.38
C ASP A 86 -10.76 7.95 2.49
N ASN A 87 -10.01 7.00 3.04
CA ASN A 87 -9.16 6.07 2.29
C ASN A 87 -9.91 4.77 1.98
N TRP A 88 -9.48 4.10 0.92
CA TRP A 88 -9.82 2.70 0.68
C TRP A 88 -9.14 1.83 1.73
N TRP A 89 -9.81 0.78 2.20
CA TRP A 89 -9.26 -0.02 3.29
C TRP A 89 -9.59 -1.51 3.18
N ILE A 90 -8.79 -2.32 3.87
CA ILE A 90 -9.09 -3.73 4.15
C ILE A 90 -8.37 -4.16 5.43
N GLU A 91 -8.96 -5.13 6.11
CA GLU A 91 -8.33 -5.81 7.24
C GLU A 91 -8.25 -7.32 6.97
N LEU A 92 -7.10 -7.90 7.28
CA LEU A 92 -6.85 -9.34 7.23
C LEU A 92 -6.64 -9.84 8.67
N PRO A 93 -7.62 -10.54 9.27
CA PRO A 93 -7.49 -11.05 10.64
C PRO A 93 -6.48 -12.20 10.71
N TRP A 94 -5.78 -12.33 11.84
CA TRP A 94 -4.91 -13.47 12.08
C TRP A 94 -5.72 -14.76 12.36
N PRO A 95 -5.22 -15.94 11.93
CA PRO A 95 -4.00 -16.13 11.15
C PRO A 95 -4.17 -15.81 9.65
N ILE A 96 -3.25 -15.04 9.08
CA ILE A 96 -3.27 -14.67 7.66
C ILE A 96 -2.61 -15.78 6.83
N ARG A 97 -3.27 -16.23 5.76
CA ARG A 97 -2.73 -17.27 4.87
C ARG A 97 -1.83 -16.63 3.81
N THR A 98 -0.84 -17.38 3.32
CA THR A 98 0.05 -16.94 2.23
C THR A 98 -0.73 -16.43 1.00
N ALA A 99 -1.84 -17.08 0.65
CA ALA A 99 -2.69 -16.65 -0.47
C ALA A 99 -3.36 -15.29 -0.24
N ASP A 100 -3.65 -14.92 1.01
CA ASP A 100 -4.26 -13.63 1.36
C ASP A 100 -3.22 -12.49 1.24
N TYR A 101 -1.95 -12.73 1.58
CA TYR A 101 -0.87 -11.78 1.30
C TYR A 101 -0.65 -11.56 -0.20
N ALA A 102 -0.65 -12.64 -1.00
CA ALA A 102 -0.54 -12.54 -2.46
C ALA A 102 -1.72 -11.76 -3.07
N ARG A 103 -2.94 -11.99 -2.55
CA ARG A 103 -4.12 -11.22 -2.94
C ARG A 103 -3.98 -9.75 -2.57
N LEU A 104 -3.57 -9.43 -1.34
CA LEU A 104 -3.38 -8.05 -0.90
C LEU A 104 -2.33 -7.32 -1.74
N ALA A 105 -1.20 -7.97 -2.05
CA ALA A 105 -0.19 -7.38 -2.92
C ALA A 105 -0.74 -7.09 -4.33
N SER A 106 -1.54 -8.01 -4.89
CA SER A 106 -2.22 -7.79 -6.18
C SER A 106 -3.21 -6.62 -6.12
N MET A 107 -3.98 -6.52 -5.03
CA MET A 107 -4.90 -5.40 -4.78
C MET A 107 -4.18 -4.04 -4.73
N VAL A 108 -3.01 -4.00 -4.10
CA VAL A 108 -2.17 -2.80 -4.02
C VAL A 108 -1.65 -2.42 -5.40
N VAL A 109 -1.20 -3.38 -6.21
CA VAL A 109 -0.75 -3.11 -7.58
C VAL A 109 -1.89 -2.63 -8.47
N THR A 110 -3.08 -3.23 -8.42
CA THR A 110 -4.23 -2.72 -9.16
C THR A 110 -4.58 -1.29 -8.73
N GLY A 111 -4.56 -1.01 -7.43
CA GLY A 111 -4.81 0.33 -6.92
C GLY A 111 -3.79 1.36 -7.40
N LEU A 112 -2.50 1.09 -7.25
CA LEU A 112 -1.43 2.03 -7.60
C LEU A 112 -1.24 2.16 -9.10
N ARG A 113 -1.11 1.04 -9.82
CA ARG A 113 -0.79 1.02 -11.26
C ARG A 113 -2.01 1.32 -12.12
N ASP A 114 -3.09 0.58 -11.90
CA ASP A 114 -4.22 0.58 -12.85
C ASP A 114 -5.20 1.71 -12.56
N ALA A 115 -5.46 2.02 -11.28
CA ALA A 115 -6.40 3.05 -10.88
C ALA A 115 -5.76 4.43 -10.63
N LEU A 116 -4.62 4.49 -9.92
CA LEU A 116 -3.92 5.74 -9.60
C LEU A 116 -2.77 6.08 -10.55
N HIS A 117 -2.60 5.28 -11.61
CA HIS A 117 -1.70 5.55 -12.73
C HIS A 117 -0.22 5.74 -12.35
N VAL A 118 0.24 5.12 -11.27
CA VAL A 118 1.68 5.04 -10.95
C VAL A 118 2.38 4.24 -12.07
N PRO A 119 3.30 4.83 -12.85
CA PRO A 119 3.79 4.17 -14.07
C PRO A 119 4.63 2.92 -13.81
N GLN A 120 5.59 3.02 -12.88
CA GLN A 120 6.54 1.95 -12.58
C GLN A 120 6.68 1.75 -11.06
N PRO A 121 7.01 0.53 -10.60
CA PRO A 121 7.32 0.32 -9.18
C PRO A 121 8.45 1.21 -8.70
N THR A 122 9.45 1.48 -9.55
CA THR A 122 10.59 2.35 -9.22
C THR A 122 10.23 3.81 -8.98
N ASP A 123 9.01 4.23 -9.33
CA ASP A 123 8.49 5.55 -8.99
C ASP A 123 8.03 5.59 -7.52
N LEU A 124 7.91 4.44 -6.85
CA LEU A 124 7.59 4.33 -5.43
C LEU A 124 8.87 4.34 -4.58
N VAL A 125 8.74 4.96 -3.42
CA VAL A 125 9.66 4.82 -2.29
C VAL A 125 8.91 4.25 -1.10
N TYR A 126 9.63 3.58 -0.21
CA TYR A 126 9.06 3.09 1.03
C TYR A 126 9.60 3.84 2.26
N ARG A 127 8.76 4.02 3.26
CA ARG A 127 9.16 4.33 4.63
C ARG A 127 8.58 3.26 5.54
N ALA A 128 9.41 2.70 6.41
CA ALA A 128 8.95 1.69 7.35
C ALA A 128 9.62 1.84 8.71
N TRP A 129 8.84 1.65 9.76
CA TRP A 129 9.28 1.73 11.15
C TRP A 129 8.43 0.79 12.02
N ASN A 130 8.90 0.52 13.23
CA ASN A 130 8.13 -0.23 14.21
C ASN A 130 7.85 0.66 15.43
N GLU A 131 6.56 0.92 15.68
CA GLU A 131 6.12 1.79 16.79
C GLU A 131 6.37 1.15 18.16
N ASN A 132 6.26 -0.17 18.26
CA ASN A 132 6.52 -0.92 19.49
C ASN A 132 8.00 -0.91 19.90
N THR A 133 8.92 -0.57 18.98
CA THR A 133 10.36 -0.43 19.24
C THR A 133 10.85 1.00 19.09
N GLY A 134 10.03 1.97 19.48
CA GLY A 134 10.41 3.39 19.55
C GLY A 134 10.61 4.02 18.18
N ASN A 135 9.82 3.61 17.19
CA ASN A 135 9.91 4.05 15.79
C ASN A 135 11.24 3.69 15.12
N SER A 136 11.85 2.57 15.54
CA SER A 136 13.06 2.06 14.89
C SER A 136 12.77 1.74 13.42
N PRO A 137 13.64 2.15 12.49
CA PRO A 137 13.39 1.93 11.08
C PRO A 137 13.47 0.44 10.71
N LEU A 138 12.69 0.05 9.70
CA LEU A 138 12.68 -1.30 9.14
C LEU A 138 13.25 -1.26 7.71
N GLU A 139 14.07 -2.26 7.40
CA GLU A 139 14.55 -2.51 6.05
C GLU A 139 13.61 -3.50 5.36
N LEU A 140 13.21 -3.19 4.13
CA LEU A 140 12.28 -4.00 3.34
C LEU A 140 12.96 -4.49 2.04
N PRO A 141 13.98 -5.36 2.13
CA PRO A 141 14.84 -5.71 0.99
C PRO A 141 14.09 -6.44 -0.13
N LEU A 142 12.96 -7.09 0.18
CA LEU A 142 12.19 -7.84 -0.81
C LEU A 142 11.37 -6.96 -1.75
N LEU A 143 11.15 -5.68 -1.40
CA LEU A 143 10.39 -4.77 -2.25
C LEU A 143 11.14 -4.33 -3.51
N GLY A 144 12.48 -4.38 -3.49
CA GLY A 144 13.29 -3.82 -4.58
C GLY A 144 13.08 -2.32 -4.82
N LEU A 145 12.67 -1.60 -3.78
CA LEU A 145 12.41 -0.14 -3.78
C LEU A 145 13.48 0.61 -2.97
N SER A 146 13.63 1.90 -3.27
CA SER A 146 14.43 2.80 -2.45
C SER A 146 13.67 3.21 -1.19
N ARG A 147 14.41 3.34 -0.08
CA ARG A 147 13.87 3.89 1.16
C ARG A 147 13.81 5.43 1.07
N ALA A 148 12.70 6.02 1.48
CA ALA A 148 12.56 7.46 1.63
C ALA A 148 13.47 7.96 2.78
N GLY A 149 14.15 9.09 2.54
CA GLY A 149 15.04 9.75 3.51
C GLY A 149 14.31 10.39 4.68
#